data_AF-J9EGX7-F1
#
_entry.id   AF-J9EGX7-F1
#
_cell.length_a   1.000
_cell.length_b   1.000
_cell.length_c   1.000
_cell.angle_alpha   90.00
_cell.angle_beta   90.00
_cell.angle_gamma   90.00
#
_symmetry.space_group_name_H-M   'P 1'
#
loop_
_entity.id
_entity.type
_entity.pdbx_description
1 polymer ?
#
loop_
_entity_poly.entity_id
_entity_poly.type
_entity_poly.pdbx_seq_one_letter_code
_entity_poly.pdbx_strand_id
1 'polypeptide(L)' 'DKPFTCTHPGCDRKFANSSDRKKHMHVHTNDKPYECKINGCRKSYTHPSSLRKHLK' A
#
# COMPACT_ATOMS: atom_id res chain seq x y z
N ASP A 1 -22.06 2.21 -6.95
CA ASP A 1 -21.47 0.93 -7.36
C ASP A 1 -19.98 0.90 -7.01
N LYS A 2 -19.37 -0.27 -6.74
CA LYS A 2 -17.92 -0.40 -6.45
C LYS A 2 -17.28 -1.28 -7.54
N PRO A 3 -16.95 -0.71 -8.70
CA PRO A 3 -16.55 -1.50 -9.86
C PRO A 3 -15.15 -2.12 -9.72
N PHE A 4 -14.33 -1.63 -8.79
CA PHE A 4 -12.94 -2.07 -8.65
C PHE A 4 -12.83 -3.21 -7.63
N THR A 5 -12.92 -4.45 -8.10
CA THR A 5 -12.73 -5.65 -7.27
C THR A 5 -11.26 -6.02 -7.16
N CYS A 6 -10.82 -6.47 -5.98
CA CYS A 6 -9.51 -7.04 -5.75
C CYS A 6 -9.31 -8.27 -6.64
N THR A 7 -8.12 -8.43 -7.19
CA THR A 7 -7.78 -9.56 -8.08
C THR A 7 -6.99 -10.64 -7.36
N HIS A 8 -6.79 -10.52 -6.05
CA HIS A 8 -6.03 -11.51 -5.28
C HIS A 8 -6.92 -12.73 -5.01
N PRO A 9 -6.44 -13.97 -5.29
CA PRO A 9 -7.21 -15.18 -5.06
C PRO A 9 -7.62 -15.28 -3.58
N GLY A 10 -8.90 -15.52 -3.33
CA GLY A 10 -9.46 -15.56 -1.98
C GLY A 10 -9.73 -14.17 -1.36
N CYS A 11 -9.67 -13.08 -2.13
CA CYS A 11 -10.01 -11.74 -1.65
C CYS A 11 -11.17 -11.11 -2.45
N ASP A 12 -12.32 -10.95 -1.78
CA ASP A 12 -13.54 -10.39 -2.40
C ASP A 12 -13.73 -8.88 -2.15
N ARG A 13 -12.67 -8.16 -1.79
CA ARG A 13 -12.79 -6.72 -1.48
C ARG A 13 -13.09 -5.90 -2.73
N LYS A 14 -14.06 -4.99 -2.62
CA LYS A 14 -14.48 -4.05 -3.68
C LYS A 14 -14.25 -2.61 -3.25
N PHE A 15 -13.82 -1.78 -4.21
CA PHE A 15 -13.45 -0.38 -4.02
C PHE A 15 -14.21 0.52 -4.99
N ALA A 16 -14.46 1.75 -4.55
CA ALA A 16 -15.16 2.76 -5.35
C ALA A 16 -14.26 3.34 -6.46
N ASN A 17 -12.94 3.28 -6.29
CA ASN A 17 -11.96 3.78 -7.26
C ASN A 17 -10.77 2.81 -7.42
N SER A 18 -10.08 2.91 -8.56
CA SER A 18 -8.93 2.08 -8.90
C SER A 18 -7.73 2.33 -7.97
N SER A 19 -7.55 3.58 -7.55
CA SER A 19 -6.49 3.98 -6.63
C SER A 19 -6.56 3.21 -5.32
N ASP A 20 -7.73 3.12 -4.69
CA ASP A 20 -7.90 2.44 -3.42
C ASP A 20 -7.77 0.92 -3.55
N ARG A 21 -8.25 0.33 -4.66
CA ARG A 21 -7.95 -1.06 -4.98
C ARG A 21 -6.44 -1.29 -5.10
N LYS A 22 -5.72 -0.41 -5.82
CA LYS A 22 -4.27 -0.52 -6.01
C LYS A 22 -3.53 -0.42 -4.66
N LYS A 23 -3.91 0.56 -3.83
CA LYS A 23 -3.39 0.70 -2.46
C LYS A 23 -3.62 -0.56 -1.62
N HIS A 24 -4.79 -1.17 -1.76
CA HIS A 24 -5.13 -2.40 -1.06
C HIS A 24 -4.22 -3.57 -1.47
N MET A 25 -3.78 -3.67 -2.73
CA MET A 25 -2.94 -4.80 -3.18
C MET A 25 -1.63 -4.94 -2.38
N HIS A 26 -1.11 -3.86 -1.77
CA HIS A 26 0.07 -3.91 -0.91
C HIS A 26 -0.11 -4.77 0.35
N VAL A 27 -1.34 -5.06 0.79
CA VAL A 27 -1.57 -5.95 1.94
C VAL A 27 -1.28 -7.41 1.60
N HIS A 28 -1.42 -7.77 0.31
CA HIS A 28 -1.21 -9.13 -0.16
C HIS A 28 0.26 -9.40 -0.49
N THR A 29 0.95 -8.40 -1.03
CA THR A 29 2.36 -8.54 -1.40
C THR A 29 3.31 -8.36 -0.22
N ASN A 30 2.86 -7.77 0.89
CA ASN A 30 3.71 -7.25 1.97
C ASN A 30 4.86 -6.35 1.47
N ASP A 31 4.74 -5.86 0.23
CA ASP A 31 5.77 -5.11 -0.44
C ASP A 31 5.81 -3.70 0.15
N LYS A 32 6.97 -3.33 0.69
CA LYS A 32 7.21 -2.03 1.29
C LYS A 32 8.31 -1.32 0.49
N PRO A 33 8.00 -0.87 -0.74
CA PRO A 33 9.02 -0.33 -1.64
C PRO A 33 9.57 1.01 -1.18
N TYR A 34 8.92 1.65 -0.19
CA TYR A 34 9.32 2.95 0.33
C TYR A 34 10.12 2.79 1.61
N GLU A 35 11.43 2.60 1.47
CA GLU A 35 12.35 2.46 2.59
C GLU A 35 12.84 3.82 3.11
N CYS A 36 12.97 3.94 4.44
CA CYS A 36 13.60 5.09 5.06
C CYS A 36 15.12 5.03 4.83
N LYS A 37 15.67 6.12 4.27
CA LYS A 37 17.12 6.23 3.97
C LYS A 37 17.93 6.86 5.10
N ILE A 38 17.31 7.14 6.25
CA ILE A 38 18.02 7.67 7.43
C ILE A 38 18.90 6.56 8.01
N ASN A 39 20.19 6.85 8.22
CA ASN A 39 21.12 5.89 8.81
C ASN A 39 20.64 5.41 10.19
N GLY A 40 20.60 4.09 10.37
CA GLY A 40 20.07 3.44 11.57
C GLY A 40 18.54 3.22 11.57
N CYS A 41 17.80 3.74 10.59
CA CYS A 41 16.38 3.46 10.44
C CYS A 41 16.15 2.35 9.40
N ARG A 42 15.56 1.22 9.81
CA ARG A 42 15.18 0.09 8.92
C ARG A 42 13.67 0.03 8.66
N LYS A 43 12.98 1.17 8.74
CA LYS A 43 11.52 1.24 8.52
C LYS A 43 11.23 1.36 7.03
N SER A 44 10.33 0.50 6.56
CA SER A 44 9.82 0.52 5.20
C SER A 44 8.30 0.67 5.20
N TYR A 45 7.75 1.30 4.17
CA TYR A 45 6.34 1.67 4.07
C TYR A 45 5.75 1.18 2.76
N THR A 46 4.45 0.88 2.78
CA THR A 46 3.67 0.53 1.58
C THR A 46 3.26 1.75 0.77
N HIS A 47 3.32 2.96 1.35
CA HIS A 47 2.87 4.20 0.72
C HIS A 47 3.89 5.34 0.89
N PRO A 48 4.07 6.19 -0.14
CA PRO A 48 5.02 7.30 -0.09
C PRO A 48 4.55 8.39 0.88
N SER A 49 3.23 8.57 1.04
CA SER A 49 2.67 9.51 2.02
C SER A 49 2.99 9.10 3.46
N SER A 50 3.05 7.79 3.74
CA SER A 50 3.43 7.26 5.05
C SER A 50 4.92 7.48 5.32
N LEU A 51 5.79 7.21 4.33
CA LEU A 51 7.22 7.54 4.44
C LEU A 51 7.42 9.04 4.66
N ARG A 52 6.77 9.90 3.89
CA ARG A 52 6.87 11.35 4.04
C ARG A 52 6.42 11.83 5.42
N LYS A 53 5.37 11.24 5.99
CA LYS A 53 4.93 11.54 7.37
C LYS A 53 5.96 11.08 8.41
N HIS A 54 6.66 9.98 8.15
CA HIS A 54 7.73 9.50 9.03
C HIS A 54 8.99 10.37 8.98
N LEU A 55 9.33 10.92 7.81
CA LEU A 55 10.52 11.75 7.60
C LEU A 55 10.36 13.20 8.07
N LYS A 56 9.13 13.61 8.39
CA LYS A 56 8.83 14.93 8.90
C LYS A 56 9.03 14.94 10.41
#